data_AF-A0A3D8RZ05-F1
#
_entry.id   AF-A0A3D8RZ05-F1
#
_cell.length_a   1.000
_cell.length_b   1.000
_cell.length_c   1.000
_cell.angle_alpha   90.00
_cell.angle_beta   90.00
_cell.angle_gamma   90.00
#
_symmetry.space_group_name_H-M   'P 1'
#
loop_
_entity.id
_entity.type
_entity.pdbx_description
1 polymer ?
#
loop_
_entity_poly.entity_id
_entity_poly.type
_entity_poly.pdbx_seq_one_letter_code
_entity_poly.pdbx_strand_id
1 'polypeptide(L)'
;MAVVNLQAEAGEKPPSKKRRRDEDLQQLLRSTGSASQRSSCPLATRDERPVCSQGDEEICHRAFHGQVGIVENYSLDDWKHDMELAKEIDIDAFALNCASIDKYTDSQLALAYEAAEAVDFKVFISFDFAYWSNGDTQRITSIMKLYADHPAQFQYDGGALVSTFVGDNFDWKPVKSAVSHPIYAVPMLQDPNFASTANTGISGAFSWYAWPTDGGNSIIRGPMTTIWDDKYISNLEKVNKVYMAPVSPWFSTHFNTKNWVFICEDQPHRRWKQMLDMQPELIEIISWNDYGESHYIGPYSEAHSDDGSAQWTKDFPHDAWRIIAKPYIAAYKAGAKEATVESDQLVYWYRPTPKGVTCSKDPLGPPQGINLLEDAVFVTTLLTEPATLVVGSGPNEFWIDVDAGIVTSTVPMGVGSQDFYVRRNDQVILGGPGGMDIKNQCDYYNFNVYVGSYSA
;
A
#
# COMPACT_ATOMS: atom_id res chain seq x y z
N MET A 1 -15.91 18.82 6.18
CA MET A 1 -15.09 19.57 5.21
C MET A 1 -13.63 19.41 5.65
N ALA A 2 -13.12 18.18 5.57
CA ALA A 2 -11.75 17.86 5.89
C ALA A 2 -10.92 18.22 4.65
N VAL A 3 -10.26 19.36 4.72
CA VAL A 3 -9.31 19.81 3.71
C VAL A 3 -7.99 19.12 4.05
N VAL A 4 -7.59 18.14 3.24
CA VAL A 4 -6.22 17.63 3.20
C VAL A 4 -5.35 18.79 2.70
N ASN A 5 -4.81 19.54 3.63
CA ASN A 5 -3.95 20.68 3.39
C ASN A 5 -2.51 20.19 3.52
N LEU A 6 -1.99 19.57 2.47
CA LEU A 6 -0.56 19.36 2.29
C LEU A 6 -0.04 20.51 1.43
N GLN A 7 0.33 21.63 2.05
CA GLN A 7 1.10 22.68 1.38
C GLN A 7 2.60 22.57 1.69
N ALA A 8 3.35 22.39 0.60
CA ALA A 8 4.61 23.04 0.22
C ALA A 8 5.84 22.83 1.15
N GLU A 9 7.08 22.68 0.67
CA GLU A 9 7.75 23.32 -0.46
C GLU A 9 8.92 22.46 -0.97
N ALA A 10 9.16 22.50 -2.29
CA ALA A 10 10.51 22.59 -2.86
C ALA A 10 10.42 23.18 -4.28
N GLY A 11 10.05 24.46 -4.37
CA GLY A 11 10.26 25.24 -5.59
C GLY A 11 11.68 25.83 -5.57
N GLU A 12 12.62 25.22 -6.28
CA GLU A 12 13.93 25.83 -6.53
C GLU A 12 13.78 27.01 -7.50
N LYS A 13 14.21 28.20 -7.07
CA LYS A 13 14.51 29.31 -7.97
C LYS A 13 15.82 29.03 -8.73
N PRO A 14 15.94 29.43 -10.01
CA PRO A 14 17.07 29.11 -10.86
C PRO A 14 18.34 29.90 -10.46
N PRO A 15 19.55 29.34 -10.66
CA PRO A 15 20.78 30.03 -10.31
C PRO A 15 21.09 31.15 -11.31
N SER A 16 21.35 32.35 -10.77
CA SER A 16 21.87 33.49 -11.50
C SER A 16 23.33 33.27 -11.89
N LYS A 17 23.66 33.62 -13.14
CA LYS A 17 25.01 33.53 -13.72
C LYS A 17 25.92 34.66 -13.22
N LYS A 18 27.22 34.32 -13.17
CA LYS A 18 28.47 35.15 -13.14
C LYS A 18 29.05 35.36 -11.72
N ARG A 19 30.34 35.19 -11.43
CA ARG A 19 31.57 35.02 -12.25
C ARG A 19 32.75 34.58 -11.33
N ARG A 20 33.61 33.71 -11.86
CA ARG A 20 35.09 33.57 -11.71
C ARG A 20 35.77 33.56 -10.33
N ARG A 21 36.49 32.46 -10.07
CA ARG A 21 37.95 32.33 -9.85
C ARG A 21 38.20 30.83 -9.54
N ASP A 22 38.63 30.04 -10.51
CA ASP A 22 40.04 29.73 -10.87
C ASP A 22 40.83 29.09 -9.72
N GLU A 23 41.27 27.85 -10.04
CA GLU A 23 42.50 27.16 -9.61
C GLU A 23 42.53 26.34 -8.31
N ASP A 24 43.13 25.15 -8.47
CA ASP A 24 43.75 24.24 -7.49
C ASP A 24 42.91 23.20 -6.74
N LEU A 25 42.85 21.98 -7.32
CA LEU A 25 43.08 20.71 -6.59
C LEU A 25 43.21 19.52 -7.56
N GLN A 26 44.32 19.50 -8.31
CA GLN A 26 44.93 18.23 -8.75
C GLN A 26 46.22 18.02 -7.95
N GLN A 27 46.15 17.22 -6.88
CA GLN A 27 47.27 16.42 -6.36
C GLN A 27 46.83 15.78 -5.04
N LEU A 28 46.59 14.48 -5.02
CA LEU A 28 47.27 13.52 -4.15
C LEU A 28 46.70 12.10 -4.38
N LEU A 29 47.26 11.42 -5.38
CA LEU A 29 47.32 9.97 -5.42
C LEU A 29 48.80 9.62 -5.62
N ARG A 30 49.46 9.08 -4.57
CA ARG A 30 50.41 7.95 -4.62
C ARG A 30 51.23 7.80 -3.34
N SER A 31 51.37 6.54 -2.95
CA SER A 31 52.34 5.93 -2.02
C SER A 31 52.11 6.25 -0.54
N THR A 32 51.98 5.26 0.34
CA THR A 32 52.94 4.17 0.56
C THR A 32 52.25 2.90 1.07
N GLY A 33 52.71 1.75 0.58
CA GLY A 33 52.42 0.45 1.17
C GLY A 33 53.48 0.06 2.19
N SER A 34 53.09 -0.74 3.18
CA SER A 34 53.95 -1.68 3.90
C SER A 34 53.09 -2.65 4.70
N ALA A 35 53.32 -3.94 4.48
CA ALA A 35 52.59 -5.07 5.03
C ALA A 35 52.93 -5.35 6.51
N SER A 36 52.00 -5.96 7.25
CA SER A 36 52.33 -7.02 8.20
C SER A 36 51.13 -7.95 8.45
N GLN A 37 51.45 -9.18 8.82
CA GLN A 37 50.71 -10.42 8.67
C GLN A 37 49.76 -10.79 9.83
N ARG A 38 48.83 -11.71 9.51
CA ARG A 38 48.15 -12.75 10.34
C ARG A 38 46.91 -12.34 11.15
N SER A 39 45.76 -12.81 10.68
CA SER A 39 44.95 -13.82 11.38
C SER A 39 43.85 -14.29 10.43
N SER A 40 43.91 -15.56 10.01
CA SER A 40 42.89 -16.24 9.22
C SER A 40 41.72 -16.63 10.13
N CYS A 41 40.57 -15.99 9.93
CA CYS A 41 39.27 -16.45 10.43
C CYS A 41 38.46 -16.90 9.19
N PRO A 42 37.85 -18.09 9.18
CA PRO A 42 37.24 -18.61 7.96
C PRO A 42 36.01 -17.78 7.58
N LEU A 43 35.90 -17.51 6.27
CA LEU A 43 34.69 -17.02 5.64
C LEU A 43 33.55 -18.01 5.95
N ALA A 44 32.63 -17.60 6.82
CA ALA A 44 31.33 -18.25 6.91
C ALA A 44 30.56 -17.91 5.62
N THR A 45 30.28 -18.94 4.86
CA THR A 45 29.37 -18.91 3.72
C THR A 45 28.00 -18.42 4.17
N ARG A 46 27.48 -17.42 3.44
CA ARG A 46 26.06 -17.07 3.38
C ARG A 46 25.24 -18.34 3.15
N ASP A 47 24.46 -18.78 4.13
CA ASP A 47 23.21 -19.54 3.88
C ASP A 47 22.29 -19.78 5.10
N GLU A 48 22.41 -19.01 6.18
CA GLU A 48 21.46 -19.15 7.30
C GLU A 48 20.93 -17.77 7.69
N ARG A 49 19.89 -17.31 6.95
CA ARG A 49 18.83 -16.54 7.60
C ARG A 49 18.18 -17.47 8.63
N PRO A 50 17.77 -17.01 9.81
CA PRO A 50 17.07 -17.88 10.75
C PRO A 50 15.84 -18.43 10.05
N VAL A 51 15.89 -19.72 9.74
CA VAL A 51 14.70 -20.50 9.37
C VAL A 51 13.90 -20.60 10.65
N CYS A 52 12.63 -20.15 10.64
CA CYS A 52 11.71 -20.34 11.76
C CYS A 52 11.81 -21.80 12.23
N SER A 53 12.40 -22.01 13.40
CA SER A 53 12.54 -23.34 13.98
C SER A 53 11.16 -23.85 14.31
N GLN A 54 10.85 -25.07 13.84
CA GLN A 54 9.67 -25.80 14.29
C GLN A 54 9.80 -26.08 15.78
N GLY A 55 9.20 -25.22 16.59
CA GLY A 55 9.23 -25.32 18.05
C GLY A 55 9.00 -23.94 18.63
N ASP A 56 7.77 -23.73 19.11
CA ASP A 56 7.18 -22.51 19.65
C ASP A 56 6.53 -21.60 18.59
N GLU A 57 5.23 -21.38 18.77
CA GLU A 57 4.36 -20.51 17.96
C GLU A 57 4.79 -19.03 18.06
N GLU A 58 5.96 -18.67 17.54
CA GLU A 58 6.27 -17.28 17.21
C GLU A 58 5.56 -16.94 15.89
N ILE A 59 4.31 -16.54 16.04
CA ILE A 59 3.38 -16.18 14.98
C ILE A 59 3.94 -14.98 14.20
N CYS A 60 4.13 -15.14 12.88
CA CYS A 60 4.22 -14.01 11.95
C CYS A 60 2.91 -13.21 12.01
N HIS A 61 2.87 -12.21 12.88
CA HIS A 61 1.77 -11.28 13.12
C HIS A 61 1.79 -10.15 12.06
N ARG A 62 0.61 -9.67 11.62
CA ARG A 62 0.40 -8.81 10.43
C ARG A 62 -0.53 -7.65 10.72
N ALA A 63 -0.36 -6.55 10.03
CA ALA A 63 -1.06 -5.31 10.31
C ALA A 63 -1.46 -4.61 9.00
N PHE A 64 -2.75 -4.48 8.69
CA PHE A 64 -3.22 -3.82 7.46
C PHE A 64 -3.72 -2.40 7.73
N HIS A 65 -3.74 -1.51 6.73
CA HIS A 65 -4.16 -0.11 6.89
C HIS A 65 -5.66 0.08 6.70
N GLY A 66 -6.35 0.71 7.66
CA GLY A 66 -7.75 1.13 7.54
C GLY A 66 -7.92 2.60 7.92
N GLN A 67 -8.14 3.48 6.94
CA GLN A 67 -8.16 4.92 7.22
C GLN A 67 -9.42 5.32 7.99
N VAL A 68 -9.26 5.91 9.19
CA VAL A 68 -10.38 6.44 10.00
C VAL A 68 -10.73 7.90 9.62
N GLY A 69 -9.83 8.64 9.00
CA GLY A 69 -10.00 10.07 8.66
C GLY A 69 -11.14 10.41 7.67
N ILE A 70 -11.85 9.43 7.11
CA ILE A 70 -12.97 9.66 6.19
C ILE A 70 -14.28 9.00 6.65
N VAL A 71 -14.35 8.46 7.86
CA VAL A 71 -15.49 7.65 8.31
C VAL A 71 -16.35 8.34 9.38
N GLU A 72 -16.51 9.67 9.32
CA GLU A 72 -17.27 10.44 10.33
C GLU A 72 -18.64 9.81 10.65
N ASN A 73 -19.33 9.29 9.61
CA ASN A 73 -20.67 8.75 9.72
C ASN A 73 -20.75 7.22 9.73
N TYR A 74 -19.62 6.50 9.86
CA TYR A 74 -19.66 5.05 10.05
C TYR A 74 -20.42 4.69 11.33
N SER A 75 -21.32 3.74 11.20
CA SER A 75 -21.98 3.07 12.32
C SER A 75 -21.16 1.88 12.81
N LEU A 76 -21.58 1.27 13.92
CA LEU A 76 -21.01 0.02 14.41
C LEU A 76 -21.12 -1.10 13.37
N ASP A 77 -22.24 -1.17 12.63
CA ASP A 77 -22.47 -2.23 11.66
C ASP A 77 -21.64 -2.04 10.38
N ASP A 78 -21.37 -0.78 9.98
CA ASP A 78 -20.44 -0.50 8.88
C ASP A 78 -19.03 -1.00 9.21
N TRP A 79 -18.55 -0.73 10.44
CA TRP A 79 -17.27 -1.25 10.91
C TRP A 79 -17.22 -2.78 10.93
N LYS A 80 -18.27 -3.44 11.45
CA LYS A 80 -18.35 -4.91 11.47
C LYS A 80 -18.32 -5.48 10.06
N HIS A 81 -19.07 -4.89 9.13
CA HIS A 81 -19.13 -5.36 7.75
C HIS A 81 -17.75 -5.32 7.09
N ASP A 82 -17.03 -4.20 7.21
CA ASP A 82 -15.69 -4.06 6.66
C ASP A 82 -14.70 -5.06 7.27
N MET A 83 -14.77 -5.28 8.60
CA MET A 83 -13.92 -6.26 9.28
C MET A 83 -14.24 -7.71 8.87
N GLU A 84 -15.51 -8.05 8.69
CA GLU A 84 -15.92 -9.37 8.18
C GLU A 84 -15.38 -9.62 6.77
N LEU A 85 -15.49 -8.64 5.86
CA LEU A 85 -14.91 -8.73 4.52
C LEU A 85 -13.38 -8.86 4.55
N ALA A 86 -12.72 -8.19 5.49
CA ALA A 86 -11.28 -8.29 5.66
C ALA A 86 -10.87 -9.70 6.13
N LYS A 87 -11.64 -10.30 7.04
CA LYS A 87 -11.42 -11.68 7.51
C LYS A 87 -11.56 -12.71 6.39
N GLU A 88 -12.40 -12.48 5.37
CA GLU A 88 -12.56 -13.40 4.23
C GLU A 88 -11.28 -13.63 3.43
N ILE A 89 -10.32 -12.70 3.53
CA ILE A 89 -9.00 -12.78 2.89
C ILE A 89 -7.85 -12.83 3.91
N ASP A 90 -8.14 -13.23 5.14
CA ASP A 90 -7.19 -13.39 6.23
C ASP A 90 -6.43 -12.11 6.61
N ILE A 91 -7.07 -10.94 6.53
CA ILE A 91 -6.52 -9.73 7.17
C ILE A 91 -6.68 -9.86 8.69
N ASP A 92 -5.63 -9.52 9.44
CA ASP A 92 -5.60 -9.69 10.90
C ASP A 92 -6.04 -8.43 11.67
N ALA A 93 -5.74 -7.23 11.15
CA ALA A 93 -6.04 -5.98 11.82
C ALA A 93 -6.20 -4.78 10.87
N PHE A 94 -6.93 -3.74 11.31
CA PHE A 94 -6.92 -2.41 10.67
C PHE A 94 -6.10 -1.38 11.46
N ALA A 95 -5.25 -0.63 10.75
CA ALA A 95 -4.51 0.53 11.22
C ALA A 95 -5.37 1.77 11.10
N LEU A 96 -6.00 2.17 12.21
CA LEU A 96 -6.97 3.25 12.31
C LEU A 96 -6.30 4.62 12.17
N ASN A 97 -6.14 5.11 10.94
CA ASN A 97 -5.51 6.40 10.68
C ASN A 97 -6.39 7.57 11.14
N CYS A 98 -5.94 8.34 12.13
CA CYS A 98 -6.75 9.41 12.73
C CYS A 98 -5.98 10.73 12.90
N ALA A 99 -6.71 11.85 12.79
CA ALA A 99 -6.18 13.19 12.97
C ALA A 99 -6.71 13.84 14.27
N SER A 100 -5.91 14.74 14.85
CA SER A 100 -6.28 15.48 16.07
C SER A 100 -7.37 16.53 15.84
N ILE A 101 -7.48 17.02 14.61
CA ILE A 101 -8.41 18.07 14.21
C ILE A 101 -9.85 17.56 14.03
N ASP A 102 -10.00 16.24 13.83
CA ASP A 102 -11.28 15.62 13.60
C ASP A 102 -12.06 15.42 14.91
N LYS A 103 -13.19 16.13 15.02
CA LYS A 103 -14.09 16.08 16.20
C LYS A 103 -14.65 14.67 16.49
N TYR A 104 -14.58 13.75 15.52
CA TYR A 104 -15.16 12.41 15.58
C TYR A 104 -14.12 11.30 15.83
N THR A 105 -12.82 11.64 15.95
CA THR A 105 -11.75 10.66 16.18
C THR A 105 -12.05 9.76 17.38
N ASP A 106 -12.40 10.32 18.54
CA ASP A 106 -12.67 9.51 19.73
C ASP A 106 -13.85 8.55 19.55
N SER A 107 -14.94 9.03 18.95
CA SER A 107 -16.15 8.22 18.73
C SER A 107 -15.91 7.12 17.71
N GLN A 108 -15.20 7.41 16.62
CA GLN A 108 -14.91 6.40 15.59
C GLN A 108 -13.88 5.37 16.06
N LEU A 109 -12.88 5.78 16.87
CA LEU A 109 -12.01 4.82 17.55
C LEU A 109 -12.83 3.90 18.47
N ALA A 110 -13.71 4.45 19.31
CA ALA A 110 -14.53 3.64 20.20
C ALA A 110 -15.40 2.62 19.44
N LEU A 111 -16.07 3.05 18.37
CA LEU A 111 -16.87 2.17 17.51
C LEU A 111 -16.02 1.09 16.82
N ALA A 112 -14.84 1.44 16.32
CA ALA A 112 -13.94 0.48 15.68
C ALA A 112 -13.45 -0.60 16.68
N TYR A 113 -13.04 -0.21 17.89
CA TYR A 113 -12.63 -1.18 18.92
C TYR A 113 -13.80 -2.06 19.38
N GLU A 114 -15.01 -1.49 19.52
CA GLU A 114 -16.23 -2.25 19.84
C GLU A 114 -16.59 -3.25 18.74
N ALA A 115 -16.57 -2.81 17.47
CA ALA A 115 -16.83 -3.68 16.32
C ALA A 115 -15.81 -4.82 16.24
N ALA A 116 -14.53 -4.49 16.37
CA ALA A 116 -13.42 -5.45 16.29
C ALA A 116 -13.53 -6.52 17.38
N GLU A 117 -13.86 -6.14 18.60
CA GLU A 117 -14.14 -7.12 19.67
C GLU A 117 -15.36 -7.99 19.33
N ALA A 118 -16.44 -7.38 18.82
CA ALA A 118 -17.68 -8.09 18.54
C ALA A 118 -17.55 -9.14 17.42
N VAL A 119 -16.66 -8.95 16.45
CA VAL A 119 -16.46 -9.87 15.31
C VAL A 119 -15.15 -10.65 15.38
N ASP A 120 -14.46 -10.62 16.52
CA ASP A 120 -13.14 -11.25 16.72
C ASP A 120 -12.15 -10.86 15.62
N PHE A 121 -11.87 -9.56 15.57
CA PHE A 121 -10.91 -8.91 14.68
C PHE A 121 -10.01 -7.99 15.52
N LYS A 122 -8.89 -7.54 14.97
CA LYS A 122 -7.99 -6.61 15.68
C LYS A 122 -7.94 -5.25 15.02
N VAL A 123 -7.57 -4.24 15.80
CA VAL A 123 -7.32 -2.88 15.31
C VAL A 123 -6.12 -2.31 16.06
N PHE A 124 -5.45 -1.34 15.45
CA PHE A 124 -4.47 -0.53 16.14
C PHE A 124 -4.50 0.89 15.61
N ILE A 125 -3.97 1.85 16.37
CA ILE A 125 -4.09 3.27 16.01
C ILE A 125 -2.90 3.67 15.13
N SER A 126 -3.20 4.42 14.07
CA SER A 126 -2.22 5.14 13.25
C SER A 126 -2.42 6.65 13.44
N PHE A 127 -1.54 7.33 14.17
CA PHE A 127 -1.67 8.79 14.34
C PHE A 127 -1.15 9.55 13.11
N ASP A 128 -1.98 10.40 12.50
CA ASP A 128 -1.56 11.24 11.37
C ASP A 128 -0.81 12.50 11.83
N PHE A 129 0.52 12.47 11.78
CA PHE A 129 1.37 13.58 12.22
C PHE A 129 1.39 14.78 11.26
N ALA A 130 0.56 14.80 10.21
CA ALA A 130 0.16 16.05 9.57
C ALA A 130 -0.69 16.93 10.53
N TYR A 131 -1.35 16.31 11.51
CA TYR A 131 -2.24 16.97 12.48
C TYR A 131 -1.84 16.70 13.95
N TRP A 132 -1.00 15.69 14.22
CA TRP A 132 -0.42 15.44 15.54
C TRP A 132 1.00 16.00 15.66
N SER A 133 1.45 16.27 16.88
CA SER A 133 2.79 16.78 17.17
C SER A 133 3.36 16.25 18.49
N ASN A 134 4.64 16.52 18.77
CA ASN A 134 5.24 16.27 20.09
C ASN A 134 4.50 17.01 21.22
N GLY A 135 3.81 18.12 20.92
CA GLY A 135 2.97 18.84 21.88
C GLY A 135 1.76 18.03 22.36
N ASP A 136 1.34 17.03 21.58
CA ASP A 136 0.16 16.20 21.84
C ASP A 136 0.49 14.92 22.61
N THR A 137 1.73 14.77 23.10
CA THR A 137 2.20 13.58 23.83
C THR A 137 1.24 13.16 24.95
N GLN A 138 0.69 14.12 25.71
CA GLN A 138 -0.26 13.82 26.78
C GLN A 138 -1.58 13.23 26.25
N ARG A 139 -2.06 13.75 25.11
CA ARG A 139 -3.29 13.28 24.47
C ARG A 139 -3.08 11.88 23.88
N ILE A 140 -1.98 11.67 23.15
CA ILE A 140 -1.59 10.37 22.60
C ILE A 140 -1.46 9.34 23.73
N THR A 141 -0.76 9.70 24.82
CA THR A 141 -0.65 8.83 26.01
C THR A 141 -2.00 8.46 26.60
N SER A 142 -2.95 9.41 26.66
CA SER A 142 -4.29 9.14 27.20
C SER A 142 -5.08 8.17 26.32
N ILE A 143 -4.96 8.30 25.00
CA ILE A 143 -5.56 7.38 24.03
C ILE A 143 -4.92 5.99 24.17
N MET A 144 -3.59 5.90 24.23
CA MET A 144 -2.90 4.62 24.39
C MET A 144 -3.22 3.95 25.73
N LYS A 145 -3.44 4.69 26.82
CA LYS A 145 -3.91 4.10 28.09
C LYS A 145 -5.29 3.46 27.98
N LEU A 146 -6.14 3.95 27.09
CA LEU A 146 -7.49 3.40 26.89
C LEU A 146 -7.43 2.11 26.07
N TYR A 147 -6.58 2.07 25.04
CA TYR A 147 -6.66 1.02 24.03
C TYR A 147 -5.51 0.00 24.06
N ALA A 148 -4.34 0.29 24.65
CA ALA A 148 -3.18 -0.59 24.55
C ALA A 148 -3.42 -2.01 25.10
N ASP A 149 -4.22 -2.17 26.15
CA ASP A 149 -4.59 -3.47 26.74
C ASP A 149 -6.02 -3.90 26.35
N HIS A 150 -6.61 -3.27 25.32
CA HIS A 150 -7.94 -3.63 24.86
C HIS A 150 -7.93 -5.02 24.20
N PRO A 151 -8.94 -5.89 24.40
CA PRO A 151 -8.97 -7.23 23.79
C PRO A 151 -8.87 -7.23 22.25
N ALA A 152 -9.39 -6.18 21.62
CA ALA A 152 -9.32 -5.95 20.18
C ALA A 152 -8.06 -5.20 19.71
N GLN A 153 -7.18 -4.74 20.60
CA GLN A 153 -5.91 -4.13 20.19
C GLN A 153 -5.00 -5.18 19.56
N PHE A 154 -4.45 -4.86 18.40
CA PHE A 154 -3.45 -5.70 17.77
C PHE A 154 -2.14 -5.66 18.58
N GLN A 155 -1.70 -6.83 19.02
CA GLN A 155 -0.49 -7.02 19.82
C GLN A 155 0.60 -7.60 18.92
N TYR A 156 1.83 -7.13 19.09
CA TYR A 156 3.02 -7.64 18.42
C TYR A 156 4.16 -7.70 19.42
N ASP A 157 4.82 -8.84 19.54
CA ASP A 157 5.95 -9.07 20.47
C ASP A 157 5.61 -8.61 21.92
N GLY A 158 4.40 -8.98 22.38
CA GLY A 158 3.90 -8.65 23.72
C GLY A 158 3.53 -7.18 23.95
N GLY A 159 3.51 -6.33 22.92
CA GLY A 159 3.12 -4.92 23.04
C GLY A 159 2.06 -4.47 22.04
N ALA A 160 1.30 -3.44 22.42
CA ALA A 160 0.28 -2.84 21.58
C ALA A 160 0.94 -2.16 20.38
N LEU A 161 0.67 -2.66 19.18
CA LEU A 161 1.15 -2.02 17.95
C LEU A 161 0.53 -0.62 17.84
N VAL A 162 1.35 0.35 17.44
CA VAL A 162 0.90 1.70 17.08
C VAL A 162 1.77 2.20 15.93
N SER A 163 1.15 2.79 14.92
CA SER A 163 1.87 3.39 13.80
C SER A 163 1.52 4.86 13.65
N THR A 164 2.04 5.49 12.61
CA THR A 164 1.79 6.87 12.26
C THR A 164 1.79 7.04 10.76
N PHE A 165 1.10 8.06 10.26
CA PHE A 165 1.46 8.67 8.98
C PHE A 165 2.42 9.82 9.28
N VAL A 166 3.59 9.84 8.62
CA VAL A 166 4.75 10.67 8.97
C VAL A 166 5.08 10.58 10.47
N GLY A 167 5.65 11.63 11.10
CA GLY A 167 5.91 11.61 12.54
C GLY A 167 7.28 11.06 12.91
N ASP A 168 8.23 11.09 11.98
CA ASP A 168 9.61 10.61 12.13
C ASP A 168 10.25 11.03 13.48
N ASN A 169 9.99 12.27 13.91
CA ASN A 169 10.60 12.89 15.08
C ASN A 169 9.75 12.83 16.37
N PHE A 170 8.65 12.08 16.39
CA PHE A 170 7.84 11.95 17.60
C PHE A 170 8.56 11.09 18.65
N ASP A 171 8.74 11.61 19.86
CA ASP A 171 9.39 10.86 20.94
C ASP A 171 8.39 9.93 21.65
N TRP A 172 8.49 8.63 21.38
CA TRP A 172 7.65 7.59 21.98
C TRP A 172 8.05 7.23 23.40
N LYS A 173 9.23 7.65 23.89
CA LYS A 173 9.71 7.26 25.24
C LYS A 173 8.77 7.69 26.37
N PRO A 174 8.21 8.92 26.39
CA PRO A 174 7.26 9.31 27.43
C PRO A 174 5.97 8.49 27.39
N VAL A 175 5.45 8.20 26.19
CA VAL A 175 4.26 7.35 26.01
C VAL A 175 4.52 5.96 26.57
N LYS A 176 5.61 5.31 26.13
CA LYS A 176 6.05 3.99 26.60
C LYS A 176 6.27 3.92 28.11
N SER A 177 6.73 5.01 28.72
CA SER A 177 6.97 5.07 30.17
C SER A 177 5.69 5.28 30.98
N ALA A 178 4.67 5.91 30.38
CA ALA A 178 3.45 6.32 31.08
C ALA A 178 2.27 5.35 30.90
N VAL A 179 2.28 4.52 29.85
CA VAL A 179 1.30 3.45 29.62
C VAL A 179 1.80 2.18 30.31
N SER A 180 0.94 1.52 31.10
CA SER A 180 1.32 0.31 31.84
C SER A 180 1.51 -0.91 30.94
N HIS A 181 0.74 -0.98 29.86
CA HIS A 181 0.89 -2.02 28.84
C HIS A 181 2.02 -1.66 27.87
N PRO A 182 2.88 -2.62 27.45
CA PRO A 182 3.97 -2.33 26.52
C PRO A 182 3.45 -1.75 25.20
N ILE A 183 4.16 -0.76 24.64
CA ILE A 183 3.83 -0.15 23.35
C ILE A 183 4.88 -0.56 22.31
N TYR A 184 4.42 -1.01 21.16
CA TYR A 184 5.22 -1.40 20.02
C TYR A 184 5.06 -0.37 18.88
N ALA A 185 5.91 0.65 18.88
CA ALA A 185 5.76 1.81 17.98
C ALA A 185 6.49 1.62 16.64
N VAL A 186 5.75 1.60 15.54
CA VAL A 186 6.23 1.39 14.16
C VAL A 186 5.77 2.57 13.29
N PRO A 187 6.34 3.77 13.45
CA PRO A 187 5.92 4.94 12.67
C PRO A 187 6.26 4.80 11.19
N MET A 188 5.50 5.49 10.33
CA MET A 188 5.93 5.75 8.96
C MET A 188 7.14 6.67 8.99
N LEU A 189 8.26 6.20 8.48
CA LEU A 189 9.42 7.06 8.23
C LEU A 189 9.40 7.51 6.77
N GLN A 190 9.83 8.73 6.53
CA GLN A 190 9.97 9.26 5.18
C GLN A 190 11.33 8.90 4.60
N ASP A 191 12.40 8.95 5.40
CA ASP A 191 13.74 8.56 4.98
C ASP A 191 14.17 7.26 5.69
N PRO A 192 14.36 6.13 4.98
CA PRO A 192 14.84 4.89 5.59
C PRO A 192 16.22 5.02 6.24
N ASN A 193 17.05 5.99 5.85
CA ASN A 193 18.36 6.18 6.49
C ASN A 193 18.23 6.62 7.94
N PHE A 194 17.18 7.38 8.26
CA PHE A 194 16.90 7.82 9.62
C PHE A 194 16.64 6.64 10.56
N ALA A 195 16.08 5.53 10.07
CA ALA A 195 15.78 4.32 10.85
C ALA A 195 16.99 3.80 11.65
N SER A 196 18.19 3.86 11.05
CA SER A 196 19.44 3.40 11.68
C SER A 196 19.97 4.28 12.82
N THR A 197 19.45 5.51 12.93
CA THR A 197 19.89 6.51 13.91
C THR A 197 18.77 7.02 14.80
N ALA A 198 17.53 6.58 14.55
CA ALA A 198 16.34 6.99 15.28
C ALA A 198 16.44 6.66 16.78
N ASN A 199 16.52 7.70 17.60
CA ASN A 199 16.56 7.63 19.06
C ASN A 199 15.27 8.19 19.70
N THR A 200 14.14 7.90 19.09
CA THR A 200 12.80 8.36 19.49
C THR A 200 12.00 7.27 20.21
N GLY A 201 12.64 6.16 20.59
CA GLY A 201 11.98 5.05 21.28
C GLY A 201 11.12 4.14 20.38
N ILE A 202 11.24 4.25 19.06
CA ILE A 202 10.53 3.39 18.09
C ILE A 202 11.00 1.93 18.18
N SER A 203 10.10 0.99 17.92
CA SER A 203 10.34 -0.47 17.85
C SER A 203 10.55 -0.98 16.42
N GLY A 204 10.09 -0.23 15.42
CA GLY A 204 10.17 -0.59 14.00
C GLY A 204 10.04 0.64 13.12
N ALA A 205 9.97 0.44 11.81
CA ALA A 205 9.51 1.47 10.88
C ALA A 205 8.62 0.90 9.78
N PHE A 206 7.69 1.72 9.35
CA PHE A 206 6.79 1.49 8.22
C PHE A 206 7.22 2.38 7.03
N SER A 207 7.04 1.88 5.81
CA SER A 207 7.26 2.66 4.60
C SER A 207 5.94 3.00 3.91
N TRP A 208 5.79 4.24 3.44
CA TRP A 208 4.68 4.64 2.56
C TRP A 208 4.97 4.44 1.08
N TYR A 209 6.15 3.92 0.72
CA TYR A 209 6.57 3.77 -0.66
C TYR A 209 6.00 2.49 -1.26
N ALA A 210 4.69 2.50 -1.52
CA ALA A 210 3.98 1.39 -2.16
C ALA A 210 4.07 1.42 -3.69
N TRP A 211 4.43 2.57 -4.28
CA TRP A 211 4.41 2.81 -5.74
C TRP A 211 5.79 3.27 -6.24
N PRO A 212 6.07 3.18 -7.57
CA PRO A 212 7.35 3.62 -8.13
C PRO A 212 7.63 5.09 -7.80
N THR A 213 8.71 5.33 -7.05
CA THR A 213 9.14 6.66 -6.65
C THR A 213 10.65 6.71 -6.39
N ASP A 214 11.26 7.88 -6.57
CA ASP A 214 12.60 8.20 -6.06
C ASP A 214 12.52 8.91 -4.68
N GLY A 215 11.36 8.86 -4.04
CA GLY A 215 11.05 9.50 -2.77
C GLY A 215 10.20 10.76 -2.96
N GLY A 216 9.56 11.22 -1.87
CA GLY A 216 8.78 12.47 -1.86
C GLY A 216 7.62 12.50 -2.86
N ASN A 217 6.95 11.36 -3.08
CA ASN A 217 5.88 11.20 -4.06
C ASN A 217 6.27 11.54 -5.51
N SER A 218 7.57 11.46 -5.84
CA SER A 218 8.02 11.64 -7.23
C SER A 218 7.49 10.52 -8.12
N ILE A 219 6.98 10.90 -9.29
CA ILE A 219 6.44 9.97 -10.28
C ILE A 219 7.57 9.59 -11.23
N ILE A 220 8.02 8.34 -11.15
CA ILE A 220 9.02 7.78 -12.05
C ILE A 220 8.38 6.72 -12.94
N ARG A 221 9.09 6.33 -14.00
CA ARG A 221 8.65 5.17 -14.77
C ARG A 221 8.72 3.93 -13.88
N GLY A 222 7.64 3.16 -13.84
CA GLY A 222 7.61 1.87 -13.17
C GLY A 222 8.44 0.80 -13.89
N PRO A 223 8.37 -0.47 -13.45
CA PRO A 223 7.47 -0.98 -12.41
C PRO A 223 7.99 -0.74 -10.98
N MET A 224 7.19 -1.09 -9.97
CA MET A 224 7.61 -1.04 -8.56
C MET A 224 8.75 -2.04 -8.30
N THR A 225 9.75 -1.61 -7.51
CA THR A 225 10.93 -2.41 -7.15
C THR A 225 11.10 -2.47 -5.63
N THR A 226 12.03 -3.30 -5.15
CA THR A 226 12.31 -3.46 -3.71
C THR A 226 13.35 -2.47 -3.17
N ILE A 227 13.82 -1.51 -3.96
CA ILE A 227 14.97 -0.67 -3.58
C ILE A 227 14.77 0.09 -2.27
N TRP A 228 13.52 0.48 -1.97
CA TRP A 228 13.17 1.15 -0.72
C TRP A 228 13.05 0.17 0.43
N ASP A 229 12.41 -0.98 0.20
CA ASP A 229 12.33 -2.07 1.17
C ASP A 229 13.72 -2.50 1.62
N ASP A 230 14.64 -2.72 0.67
CA ASP A 230 16.03 -3.12 0.94
C ASP A 230 16.77 -2.07 1.79
N LYS A 231 16.48 -0.78 1.60
CA LYS A 231 17.04 0.30 2.44
C LYS A 231 16.43 0.31 3.84
N TYR A 232 15.13 0.05 3.98
CA TYR A 232 14.49 -0.08 5.28
C TYR A 232 15.07 -1.24 6.05
N ILE A 233 15.02 -2.44 5.46
CA ILE A 233 15.52 -3.69 6.05
C ILE A 233 16.98 -3.51 6.46
N SER A 234 17.87 -3.09 5.55
CA SER A 234 19.29 -2.97 5.85
C SER A 234 19.64 -1.92 6.92
N ASN A 235 18.80 -0.90 7.12
CA ASN A 235 19.01 0.10 8.16
C ASN A 235 18.40 -0.28 9.51
N LEU A 236 17.27 -0.99 9.50
CA LEU A 236 16.58 -1.47 10.70
C LEU A 236 17.29 -2.69 11.32
N GLU A 237 17.83 -3.59 10.50
CA GLU A 237 18.62 -4.75 10.96
C GLU A 237 19.83 -4.33 11.81
N LYS A 238 20.50 -3.22 11.44
CA LYS A 238 21.64 -2.66 12.20
C LYS A 238 21.29 -2.28 13.63
N VAL A 239 20.01 -2.04 13.91
CA VAL A 239 19.50 -1.61 15.21
C VAL A 239 18.44 -2.57 15.77
N ASN A 240 18.30 -3.77 15.20
CA ASN A 240 17.37 -4.82 15.63
C ASN A 240 15.92 -4.33 15.79
N LYS A 241 15.38 -3.71 14.74
CA LYS A 241 14.00 -3.20 14.68
C LYS A 241 13.27 -3.82 13.50
N VAL A 242 11.94 -3.93 13.59
CA VAL A 242 11.13 -4.58 12.55
C VAL A 242 10.83 -3.66 11.37
N TYR A 243 10.62 -4.27 10.21
CA TYR A 243 10.13 -3.59 9.02
C TYR A 243 8.66 -3.93 8.74
N MET A 244 7.84 -2.89 8.54
CA MET A 244 6.50 -3.03 8.00
C MET A 244 6.47 -2.58 6.54
N ALA A 245 6.30 -3.54 5.64
CA ALA A 245 6.34 -3.32 4.20
C ALA A 245 4.98 -2.89 3.63
N PRO A 246 4.94 -1.92 2.70
CA PRO A 246 3.70 -1.47 2.09
C PRO A 246 3.31 -2.32 0.88
N VAL A 247 2.02 -2.60 0.73
CA VAL A 247 1.42 -3.16 -0.47
C VAL A 247 0.26 -2.29 -0.92
N SER A 248 0.15 -1.97 -2.20
CA SER A 248 -0.98 -1.20 -2.72
C SER A 248 -1.26 -1.58 -4.18
N PRO A 249 -2.53 -1.67 -4.62
CA PRO A 249 -2.84 -2.10 -5.98
C PRO A 249 -2.73 -0.98 -7.03
N TRP A 250 -3.12 0.25 -6.68
CA TRP A 250 -3.27 1.37 -7.61
C TRP A 250 -3.00 2.69 -6.90
N PHE A 251 -2.94 3.80 -7.64
CA PHE A 251 -2.96 5.14 -7.09
C PHE A 251 -3.34 6.15 -8.16
N SER A 252 -4.37 6.93 -7.89
CA SER A 252 -4.73 8.12 -8.67
C SER A 252 -5.48 9.09 -7.79
N THR A 253 -5.23 10.37 -7.97
CA THR A 253 -5.90 11.42 -7.20
C THR A 253 -6.13 12.64 -8.07
N HIS A 254 -7.25 13.34 -7.84
CA HIS A 254 -7.71 14.46 -8.67
C HIS A 254 -8.26 15.62 -7.83
N PHE A 255 -7.61 15.90 -6.69
CA PHE A 255 -7.88 17.12 -5.91
C PHE A 255 -7.16 18.34 -6.49
N ASN A 256 -7.70 19.53 -6.22
CA ASN A 256 -7.05 20.80 -6.59
C ASN A 256 -5.66 21.01 -5.96
N THR A 257 -5.38 20.36 -4.83
CA THR A 257 -4.08 20.35 -4.13
C THR A 257 -3.22 19.15 -4.52
N LYS A 258 -3.82 18.12 -5.13
CA LYS A 258 -3.24 16.79 -5.32
C LYS A 258 -3.77 16.17 -6.62
N ASN A 259 -3.03 16.27 -7.72
CA ASN A 259 -3.47 15.77 -9.03
C ASN A 259 -2.38 14.97 -9.75
N TRP A 260 -2.31 13.66 -9.50
CA TRP A 260 -1.35 12.76 -10.15
C TRP A 260 -1.76 11.28 -10.11
N VAL A 261 -1.03 10.47 -10.87
CA VAL A 261 -1.20 9.02 -10.99
C VAL A 261 0.16 8.33 -11.03
N PHE A 262 0.30 7.21 -10.31
CA PHE A 262 1.50 6.36 -10.36
C PHE A 262 1.34 5.21 -11.37
N ILE A 263 2.46 4.59 -11.75
CA ILE A 263 2.48 3.47 -12.68
C ILE A 263 2.26 2.19 -11.88
N CYS A 264 1.01 1.69 -11.87
CA CYS A 264 0.58 0.57 -11.02
C CYS A 264 0.11 -0.66 -11.82
N GLU A 265 0.47 -0.72 -13.10
CA GLU A 265 -0.12 -1.60 -14.13
C GLU A 265 -0.07 -3.10 -13.82
N ASP A 266 1.06 -3.61 -13.33
CA ASP A 266 1.25 -5.02 -12.89
C ASP A 266 1.34 -5.12 -11.34
N GLN A 267 1.09 -4.00 -10.65
CA GLN A 267 1.37 -3.89 -9.23
C GLN A 267 0.52 -4.80 -8.33
N PRO A 268 -0.80 -5.02 -8.59
CA PRO A 268 -1.63 -5.93 -7.79
C PRO A 268 -1.09 -7.35 -7.72
N HIS A 269 -0.32 -7.82 -8.70
CA HIS A 269 0.33 -9.13 -8.70
C HIS A 269 1.80 -9.06 -8.27
N ARG A 270 2.57 -8.17 -8.90
CA ARG A 270 4.02 -8.04 -8.69
C ARG A 270 4.39 -7.77 -7.25
N ARG A 271 3.67 -6.86 -6.57
CA ARG A 271 4.05 -6.41 -5.24
C ARG A 271 3.93 -7.54 -4.22
N TRP A 272 2.93 -8.41 -4.37
CA TRP A 272 2.79 -9.60 -3.53
C TRP A 272 3.91 -10.62 -3.72
N LYS A 273 4.36 -10.85 -4.97
CA LYS A 273 5.54 -11.69 -5.21
C LYS A 273 6.78 -11.17 -4.51
N GLN A 274 7.01 -9.85 -4.54
CA GLN A 274 8.09 -9.22 -3.79
C GLN A 274 7.96 -9.45 -2.28
N MET A 275 6.74 -9.42 -1.73
CA MET A 275 6.52 -9.72 -0.31
C MET A 275 6.85 -11.17 0.03
N LEU A 276 6.46 -12.13 -0.83
CA LEU A 276 6.81 -13.53 -0.63
C LEU A 276 8.33 -13.76 -0.71
N ASP A 277 9.01 -13.06 -1.62
CA ASP A 277 10.48 -13.15 -1.76
C ASP A 277 11.20 -12.55 -0.55
N MET A 278 10.80 -11.35 -0.11
CA MET A 278 11.45 -10.64 0.99
C MET A 278 11.12 -11.22 2.36
N GLN A 279 9.87 -11.65 2.59
CA GLN A 279 9.35 -12.04 3.91
C GLN A 279 9.61 -10.97 4.99
N PRO A 280 9.10 -9.73 4.82
CA PRO A 280 9.16 -8.73 5.89
C PRO A 280 8.44 -9.26 7.15
N GLU A 281 8.69 -8.69 8.33
CA GLU A 281 8.01 -9.14 9.55
C GLU A 281 6.54 -8.72 9.59
N LEU A 282 6.24 -7.55 9.02
CA LEU A 282 4.89 -6.98 8.93
C LEU A 282 4.62 -6.52 7.49
N ILE A 283 3.36 -6.65 7.05
CA ILE A 283 2.89 -6.09 5.77
C ILE A 283 1.65 -5.27 6.04
N GLU A 284 1.63 -4.04 5.54
CA GLU A 284 0.50 -3.14 5.55
C GLU A 284 -0.04 -2.91 4.13
N ILE A 285 -1.29 -3.34 3.86
CA ILE A 285 -1.98 -2.97 2.62
C ILE A 285 -2.50 -1.54 2.75
N ILE A 286 -2.08 -0.68 1.84
CA ILE A 286 -2.47 0.71 1.66
C ILE A 286 -3.42 0.76 0.45
N SER A 287 -4.73 0.83 0.64
CA SER A 287 -5.47 0.92 1.90
C SER A 287 -6.79 0.15 1.84
N TRP A 288 -7.51 0.06 2.95
CA TRP A 288 -8.89 -0.44 2.93
C TRP A 288 -9.84 0.51 2.21
N ASN A 289 -9.82 1.81 2.52
CA ASN A 289 -10.89 2.74 2.16
C ASN A 289 -10.44 4.14 1.73
N ASP A 290 -9.16 4.37 1.37
CA ASP A 290 -8.73 5.69 0.88
C ASP A 290 -9.23 5.92 -0.57
N TYR A 291 -10.44 6.47 -0.68
CA TYR A 291 -11.08 6.81 -1.95
C TYR A 291 -10.38 7.99 -2.66
N GLY A 292 -9.92 8.99 -1.89
CA GLY A 292 -9.27 10.18 -2.43
C GLY A 292 -8.01 9.89 -3.24
N GLU A 293 -7.32 8.80 -2.91
CA GLU A 293 -6.08 8.36 -3.56
C GLU A 293 -6.25 7.08 -4.41
N SER A 294 -7.50 6.60 -4.54
CA SER A 294 -7.89 5.50 -5.42
C SER A 294 -7.13 4.18 -5.18
N HIS A 295 -6.65 3.95 -3.97
CA HIS A 295 -5.87 2.75 -3.64
C HIS A 295 -6.56 1.84 -2.62
N TYR A 296 -7.85 2.07 -2.40
CA TYR A 296 -8.72 1.24 -1.58
C TYR A 296 -8.89 -0.17 -2.17
N ILE A 297 -9.05 -1.17 -1.29
CA ILE A 297 -9.45 -2.55 -1.63
C ILE A 297 -10.75 -2.98 -0.93
N GLY A 298 -11.35 -2.12 -0.12
CA GLY A 298 -12.67 -2.28 0.47
C GLY A 298 -13.79 -1.89 -0.49
N PRO A 299 -15.05 -2.21 -0.16
CA PRO A 299 -16.19 -1.72 -0.93
C PRO A 299 -16.31 -0.20 -0.77
N TYR A 300 -16.85 0.48 -1.79
CA TYR A 300 -17.23 1.88 -1.66
C TYR A 300 -18.38 2.02 -0.66
N SER A 301 -18.21 2.85 0.36
CA SER A 301 -19.21 3.09 1.40
C SER A 301 -19.83 4.47 1.26
N GLU A 302 -21.15 4.57 1.08
CA GLU A 302 -21.88 5.85 1.08
C GLU A 302 -21.87 6.54 2.46
N ALA A 303 -21.44 5.86 3.53
CA ALA A 303 -21.31 6.42 4.87
C ALA A 303 -19.99 7.19 5.09
N HIS A 304 -19.07 7.18 4.12
CA HIS A 304 -17.86 7.99 4.23
C HIS A 304 -18.17 9.49 4.11
N SER A 305 -17.34 10.31 4.74
CA SER A 305 -17.32 11.75 4.53
C SER A 305 -16.68 12.06 3.20
N ASP A 306 -17.52 12.33 2.19
CA ASP A 306 -17.07 12.70 0.85
C ASP A 306 -16.31 14.03 0.88
N ASP A 307 -15.03 13.97 0.51
CA ASP A 307 -14.10 15.08 0.34
C ASP A 307 -14.08 15.60 -1.11
N GLY A 308 -14.99 15.10 -1.95
CA GLY A 308 -15.06 15.33 -3.39
C GLY A 308 -14.59 14.12 -4.21
N SER A 309 -13.93 13.15 -3.57
CA SER A 309 -13.43 11.94 -4.23
C SER A 309 -14.52 11.05 -4.80
N ALA A 310 -15.78 11.19 -4.37
CA ALA A 310 -16.91 10.50 -5.00
C ALA A 310 -17.01 10.81 -6.51
N GLN A 311 -16.46 11.94 -6.99
CA GLN A 311 -16.42 12.26 -8.42
C GLN A 311 -15.67 11.21 -9.26
N TRP A 312 -14.65 10.55 -8.71
CA TRP A 312 -13.84 9.54 -9.43
C TRP A 312 -13.90 8.13 -8.82
N THR A 313 -14.51 7.97 -7.65
CA THR A 313 -14.60 6.67 -6.95
C THR A 313 -15.98 6.07 -6.93
N LYS A 314 -17.04 6.89 -6.99
CA LYS A 314 -18.40 6.38 -7.11
C LYS A 314 -18.53 5.61 -8.43
N ASP A 315 -19.04 4.38 -8.34
CA ASP A 315 -19.15 3.42 -9.44
C ASP A 315 -17.82 2.81 -9.95
N PHE A 316 -16.73 2.96 -9.17
CA PHE A 316 -15.43 2.32 -9.42
C PHE A 316 -15.13 1.27 -8.33
N PRO A 317 -15.65 0.05 -8.43
CA PRO A 317 -15.36 -1.01 -7.46
C PRO A 317 -13.90 -1.45 -7.56
N HIS A 318 -13.26 -1.69 -6.42
CA HIS A 318 -11.88 -2.19 -6.28
C HIS A 318 -11.76 -3.48 -5.47
N ASP A 319 -12.87 -3.94 -4.90
CA ASP A 319 -12.94 -5.10 -4.01
C ASP A 319 -12.46 -6.40 -4.66
N ALA A 320 -12.60 -6.52 -5.97
CA ALA A 320 -12.09 -7.65 -6.74
C ALA A 320 -10.57 -7.86 -6.64
N TRP A 321 -9.77 -6.83 -6.30
CA TRP A 321 -8.33 -7.05 -6.03
C TRP A 321 -8.07 -7.91 -4.79
N ARG A 322 -9.03 -8.03 -3.86
CA ARG A 322 -8.93 -8.96 -2.72
C ARG A 322 -8.80 -10.41 -3.17
N ILE A 323 -9.37 -10.78 -4.32
CA ILE A 323 -9.23 -12.12 -4.91
C ILE A 323 -7.77 -12.42 -5.25
N ILE A 324 -7.04 -11.45 -5.80
CA ILE A 324 -5.60 -11.60 -6.09
C ILE A 324 -4.81 -11.68 -4.79
N ALA A 325 -5.12 -10.83 -3.81
CA ALA A 325 -4.37 -10.75 -2.56
C ALA A 325 -4.50 -12.01 -1.69
N LYS A 326 -5.69 -12.62 -1.62
CA LYS A 326 -6.00 -13.75 -0.74
C LYS A 326 -4.97 -14.90 -0.78
N PRO A 327 -4.65 -15.53 -1.93
CA PRO A 327 -3.70 -16.63 -1.97
C PRO A 327 -2.26 -16.18 -1.62
N TYR A 328 -1.90 -14.92 -1.88
CA TYR A 328 -0.62 -14.37 -1.46
C TYR A 328 -0.54 -14.13 0.05
N ILE A 329 -1.62 -13.64 0.64
CA ILE A 329 -1.73 -13.49 2.10
C ILE A 329 -1.55 -14.87 2.74
N ALA A 330 -2.29 -15.89 2.26
CA ALA A 330 -2.17 -17.25 2.75
C ALA A 330 -0.74 -17.81 2.63
N ALA A 331 -0.08 -17.63 1.48
CA ALA A 331 1.29 -18.06 1.27
C ALA A 331 2.29 -17.34 2.19
N TYR A 332 2.16 -16.01 2.32
CA TYR A 332 2.93 -15.23 3.29
C TYR A 332 2.67 -15.76 4.72
N LYS A 333 1.43 -16.18 5.05
CA LYS A 333 1.13 -16.76 6.37
C LYS A 333 1.88 -18.04 6.64
N ALA A 334 2.03 -18.87 5.63
CA ALA A 334 2.72 -20.13 5.71
C ALA A 334 4.25 -20.00 5.61
N GLY A 335 4.80 -18.79 5.47
CA GLY A 335 6.22 -18.59 5.15
C GLY A 335 6.61 -19.12 3.76
N ALA A 336 5.62 -19.33 2.88
CA ALA A 336 5.82 -19.85 1.54
C ALA A 336 6.33 -18.77 0.58
N LYS A 337 7.05 -19.20 -0.46
CA LYS A 337 7.57 -18.34 -1.53
C LYS A 337 6.63 -18.23 -2.72
N GLU A 338 5.65 -19.11 -2.82
CA GLU A 338 4.70 -19.16 -3.93
C GLU A 338 3.28 -19.30 -3.40
N ALA A 339 2.34 -18.67 -4.11
CA ALA A 339 0.91 -18.74 -3.83
C ALA A 339 0.30 -20.01 -4.45
N THR A 340 -0.63 -20.64 -3.73
CA THR A 340 -1.41 -21.78 -4.27
C THR A 340 -2.76 -21.27 -4.75
N VAL A 341 -3.18 -21.73 -5.94
CA VAL A 341 -4.49 -21.43 -6.51
C VAL A 341 -5.39 -22.65 -6.32
N GLU A 342 -6.53 -22.45 -5.66
CA GLU A 342 -7.47 -23.53 -5.33
C GLU A 342 -8.69 -23.60 -6.27
N SER A 343 -9.00 -22.50 -6.95
CA SER A 343 -10.13 -22.40 -7.88
C SER A 343 -9.80 -21.45 -9.03
N ASP A 344 -10.44 -21.68 -10.18
CA ASP A 344 -10.28 -20.82 -11.35
C ASP A 344 -11.03 -19.49 -11.12
N GLN A 345 -10.30 -18.38 -11.18
CA GLN A 345 -10.83 -17.03 -11.04
C GLN A 345 -10.16 -16.08 -12.02
N LEU A 346 -10.81 -14.95 -12.29
CA LEU A 346 -10.29 -13.89 -13.15
C LEU A 346 -10.64 -12.54 -12.53
N VAL A 347 -9.67 -11.63 -12.52
CA VAL A 347 -9.81 -10.24 -12.07
C VAL A 347 -9.31 -9.34 -13.18
N TYR A 348 -10.02 -8.26 -13.49
CA TYR A 348 -9.63 -7.33 -14.54
C TYR A 348 -9.74 -5.88 -14.06
N TRP A 349 -8.94 -5.00 -14.65
CA TRP A 349 -9.06 -3.56 -14.42
C TRP A 349 -8.65 -2.73 -15.63
N TYR A 350 -9.28 -1.57 -15.77
CA TYR A 350 -9.00 -0.62 -16.85
C TYR A 350 -9.50 0.79 -16.49
N ARG A 351 -8.91 1.80 -17.13
CA ARG A 351 -9.38 3.19 -17.05
C ARG A 351 -10.66 3.40 -17.85
N PRO A 352 -11.52 4.34 -17.47
CA PRO A 352 -12.77 4.62 -18.18
C PRO A 352 -12.54 5.31 -19.54
N THR A 353 -11.37 5.91 -19.75
CA THR A 353 -10.98 6.58 -20.99
C THR A 353 -9.49 6.37 -21.31
N PRO A 354 -9.11 6.36 -22.59
CA PRO A 354 -7.70 6.45 -23.00
C PRO A 354 -7.06 7.76 -22.52
N LYS A 355 -5.77 7.72 -22.17
CA LYS A 355 -5.04 8.85 -21.56
C LYS A 355 -5.00 10.12 -22.42
N GLY A 356 -5.17 9.96 -23.74
CA GLY A 356 -5.17 11.06 -24.71
C GLY A 356 -6.52 11.76 -24.89
N VAL A 357 -7.59 11.27 -24.26
CA VAL A 357 -8.92 11.91 -24.32
C VAL A 357 -8.90 13.20 -23.51
N THR A 358 -9.29 14.32 -24.14
CA THR A 358 -9.47 15.59 -23.45
C THR A 358 -10.84 15.65 -22.78
N CYS A 359 -10.87 15.79 -21.45
CA CYS A 359 -12.12 15.97 -20.71
C CYS A 359 -12.61 17.42 -20.79
N SER A 360 -13.88 17.61 -21.15
CA SER A 360 -14.37 18.89 -21.67
C SER A 360 -14.79 19.92 -20.60
N LYS A 361 -15.04 19.48 -19.37
CA LYS A 361 -15.57 20.30 -18.27
C LYS A 361 -14.61 20.41 -17.08
N ASP A 362 -13.40 19.86 -17.22
CA ASP A 362 -12.43 19.79 -16.15
C ASP A 362 -11.54 21.06 -16.08
N PRO A 363 -11.67 21.89 -15.04
CA PRO A 363 -10.84 23.09 -14.91
C PRO A 363 -9.43 22.79 -14.39
N LEU A 364 -9.18 21.60 -13.83
CA LEU A 364 -7.90 21.22 -13.22
C LEU A 364 -6.94 20.62 -14.25
N GLY A 365 -7.49 19.94 -15.26
CA GLY A 365 -6.72 19.30 -16.31
C GLY A 365 -6.19 17.92 -15.92
N PRO A 366 -5.49 17.22 -16.84
CA PRO A 366 -5.07 15.85 -16.61
C PRO A 366 -4.10 15.73 -15.42
N PRO A 367 -4.15 14.63 -14.65
CA PRO A 367 -3.18 14.36 -13.60
C PRO A 367 -1.73 14.37 -14.11
N GLN A 368 -0.79 14.72 -13.23
CA GLN A 368 0.63 14.48 -13.53
C GLN A 368 0.89 12.98 -13.63
N GLY A 369 1.81 12.57 -14.51
CA GLY A 369 2.17 11.17 -14.70
C GLY A 369 1.43 10.44 -15.83
N ILE A 370 0.34 11.00 -16.39
CA ILE A 370 -0.49 10.30 -17.39
C ILE A 370 0.28 9.81 -18.62
N ASN A 371 1.33 10.54 -19.02
CA ASN A 371 2.15 10.18 -20.18
C ASN A 371 2.95 8.89 -19.99
N LEU A 372 3.17 8.49 -18.74
CA LEU A 372 3.92 7.28 -18.37
C LEU A 372 3.05 6.02 -18.38
N LEU A 373 1.72 6.18 -18.38
CA LEU A 373 0.78 5.07 -18.39
C LEU A 373 0.57 4.52 -19.79
N GLU A 374 0.27 3.23 -19.88
CA GLU A 374 -0.19 2.57 -21.09
C GLU A 374 -1.72 2.63 -21.21
N ASP A 375 -2.23 2.71 -22.43
CA ASP A 375 -3.66 2.54 -22.71
C ASP A 375 -3.93 1.05 -22.88
N ALA A 376 -4.18 0.40 -21.75
CA ALA A 376 -4.28 -1.05 -21.68
C ALA A 376 -5.43 -1.51 -20.76
N VAL A 377 -5.88 -2.73 -21.04
CA VAL A 377 -6.76 -3.52 -20.18
C VAL A 377 -5.93 -4.63 -19.56
N PHE A 378 -6.02 -4.75 -18.23
CA PHE A 378 -5.26 -5.71 -17.45
C PHE A 378 -6.16 -6.83 -16.96
N VAL A 379 -5.67 -8.06 -17.00
CA VAL A 379 -6.40 -9.24 -16.55
C VAL A 379 -5.45 -10.15 -15.79
N THR A 380 -5.73 -10.38 -14.51
CA THR A 380 -5.09 -11.43 -13.71
C THR A 380 -5.98 -12.67 -13.69
N THR A 381 -5.47 -13.77 -14.20
CA THR A 381 -6.11 -15.08 -14.03
C THR A 381 -5.46 -15.82 -12.87
N LEU A 382 -6.27 -16.46 -12.05
CA LEU A 382 -5.85 -17.44 -11.06
C LEU A 382 -6.35 -18.79 -11.59
N LEU A 383 -5.47 -19.63 -12.11
CA LEU A 383 -5.85 -20.89 -12.76
C LEU A 383 -5.26 -22.10 -12.05
N THR A 384 -6.06 -23.14 -11.89
CA THR A 384 -5.64 -24.45 -11.39
C THR A 384 -4.91 -25.27 -12.48
N GLU A 385 -5.28 -25.07 -13.73
CA GLU A 385 -4.68 -25.68 -14.93
C GLU A 385 -4.59 -24.65 -16.06
N PRO A 386 -3.63 -24.78 -17.00
CA PRO A 386 -3.52 -23.88 -18.15
C PRO A 386 -4.83 -23.75 -18.93
N ALA A 387 -5.05 -22.55 -19.49
CA ALA A 387 -6.25 -22.23 -20.26
C ALA A 387 -5.95 -21.11 -21.27
N THR A 388 -6.93 -20.78 -22.12
CA THR A 388 -6.86 -19.63 -23.03
C THR A 388 -7.74 -18.51 -22.50
N LEU A 389 -7.13 -17.36 -22.18
CA LEU A 389 -7.81 -16.11 -21.90
C LEU A 389 -8.24 -15.45 -23.22
N VAL A 390 -9.52 -15.09 -23.31
CA VAL A 390 -10.08 -14.30 -24.40
C VAL A 390 -10.52 -12.95 -23.84
N VAL A 391 -10.01 -11.86 -24.43
CA VAL A 391 -10.36 -10.50 -24.02
C VAL A 391 -10.95 -9.75 -25.21
N GLY A 392 -12.22 -9.36 -25.10
CA GLY A 392 -12.85 -8.37 -25.96
C GLY A 392 -12.58 -6.98 -25.42
N SER A 393 -12.03 -6.10 -26.27
CA SER A 393 -11.81 -4.68 -25.93
C SER A 393 -12.21 -3.79 -27.09
N GLY A 394 -13.39 -3.20 -26.98
CA GLY A 394 -14.04 -2.47 -28.06
C GLY A 394 -14.30 -3.39 -29.27
N PRO A 395 -13.82 -3.04 -30.48
CA PRO A 395 -13.99 -3.88 -31.67
C PRO A 395 -12.94 -4.99 -31.79
N ASN A 396 -11.99 -5.10 -30.84
CA ASN A 396 -10.87 -6.02 -30.92
C ASN A 396 -11.10 -7.23 -30.01
N GLU A 397 -10.57 -8.37 -30.40
CA GLU A 397 -10.58 -9.61 -29.62
C GLU A 397 -9.14 -10.16 -29.57
N PHE A 398 -8.71 -10.57 -28.39
CA PHE A 398 -7.37 -11.10 -28.13
C PHE A 398 -7.46 -12.48 -27.50
N TRP A 399 -6.60 -13.41 -27.94
CA TRP A 399 -6.51 -14.78 -27.44
C TRP A 399 -5.11 -15.01 -26.90
N ILE A 400 -5.02 -15.40 -25.63
CA ILE A 400 -3.76 -15.52 -24.90
C ILE A 400 -3.75 -16.87 -24.19
N ASP A 401 -2.77 -17.71 -24.48
CA ASP A 401 -2.55 -18.92 -23.69
C ASP A 401 -1.91 -18.54 -22.37
N VAL A 402 -2.49 -19.02 -21.27
CA VAL A 402 -2.09 -18.68 -19.90
C VAL A 402 -1.83 -19.95 -19.11
N ASP A 403 -0.69 -19.99 -18.44
CA ASP A 403 -0.30 -21.11 -17.58
C ASP A 403 -1.17 -21.18 -16.29
N ALA A 404 -1.07 -22.31 -15.58
CA ALA A 404 -1.60 -22.41 -14.23
C ALA A 404 -0.87 -21.46 -13.26
N GLY A 405 -1.55 -21.09 -12.18
CA GLY A 405 -1.09 -20.12 -11.19
C GLY A 405 -1.73 -18.74 -11.39
N ILE A 406 -1.08 -17.73 -10.81
CA ILE A 406 -1.54 -16.34 -10.88
C ILE A 406 -0.74 -15.65 -11.97
N VAL A 407 -1.39 -15.18 -13.03
CA VAL A 407 -0.73 -14.55 -14.18
C VAL A 407 -1.47 -13.29 -14.61
N THR A 408 -0.74 -12.17 -14.72
CA THR A 408 -1.26 -10.93 -15.30
C THR A 408 -0.97 -10.87 -16.79
N SER A 409 -2.02 -10.74 -17.59
CA SER A 409 -1.98 -10.45 -19.03
C SER A 409 -2.46 -9.04 -19.30
N THR A 410 -1.96 -8.45 -20.39
CA THR A 410 -2.28 -7.08 -20.79
C THR A 410 -2.63 -7.04 -22.27
N VAL A 411 -3.70 -6.33 -22.63
CA VAL A 411 -4.09 -6.08 -24.04
C VAL A 411 -4.27 -4.58 -24.30
N PRO A 412 -4.09 -4.11 -25.55
CA PRO A 412 -4.39 -2.74 -25.91
C PRO A 412 -5.85 -2.36 -25.60
N MET A 413 -6.04 -1.18 -25.03
CA MET A 413 -7.35 -0.63 -24.72
C MET A 413 -8.12 -0.23 -25.99
N GLY A 414 -9.31 -0.79 -26.18
CA GLY A 414 -10.27 -0.41 -27.20
C GLY A 414 -11.49 0.31 -26.62
N VAL A 415 -11.92 1.38 -27.29
CA VAL A 415 -13.17 2.11 -26.96
C VAL A 415 -14.39 1.22 -27.23
N GLY A 416 -15.30 1.14 -26.26
CA GLY A 416 -16.51 0.34 -26.31
C GLY A 416 -16.61 -0.65 -25.14
N SER A 417 -17.40 -1.70 -25.34
CA SER A 417 -17.59 -2.77 -24.36
C SER A 417 -16.30 -3.55 -24.13
N GLN A 418 -16.15 -4.04 -22.90
CA GLN A 418 -15.11 -4.97 -22.52
C GLN A 418 -15.76 -6.32 -22.19
N ASP A 419 -15.09 -7.42 -22.47
CA ASP A 419 -15.53 -8.77 -22.08
C ASP A 419 -14.33 -9.69 -21.87
N PHE A 420 -14.51 -10.66 -20.98
CA PHE A 420 -13.42 -11.51 -20.50
C PHE A 420 -13.90 -12.94 -20.37
N TYR A 421 -13.21 -13.89 -20.99
CA TYR A 421 -13.54 -15.30 -20.90
C TYR A 421 -12.29 -16.13 -20.69
N VAL A 422 -12.35 -17.13 -19.82
CA VAL A 422 -11.35 -18.20 -19.77
C VAL A 422 -11.94 -19.43 -20.43
N ARG A 423 -11.17 -20.04 -21.34
CA ARG A 423 -11.56 -21.23 -22.08
C ARG A 423 -10.59 -22.37 -21.83
N ARG A 424 -11.13 -23.55 -21.54
CA ARG A 424 -10.36 -24.80 -21.44
C ARG A 424 -11.07 -25.85 -22.29
N ASN A 425 -10.32 -26.50 -23.19
CA ASN A 425 -10.88 -27.46 -24.16
C ASN A 425 -12.07 -26.89 -24.97
N ASP A 426 -11.90 -25.69 -25.51
CA ASP A 426 -12.90 -24.92 -26.27
C ASP A 426 -14.19 -24.54 -25.52
N GLN A 427 -14.33 -24.88 -24.24
CA GLN A 427 -15.47 -24.49 -23.41
C GLN A 427 -15.13 -23.28 -22.57
N VAL A 428 -16.06 -22.33 -22.46
CA VAL A 428 -15.98 -21.23 -21.49
C VAL A 428 -16.18 -21.80 -20.10
N ILE A 429 -15.19 -21.63 -19.22
CA ILE A 429 -15.27 -22.10 -17.83
C ILE A 429 -15.68 -20.99 -16.86
N LEU A 430 -15.31 -19.74 -17.15
CA LEU A 430 -15.76 -18.54 -16.43
C LEU A 430 -15.58 -17.30 -17.33
N GLY A 431 -16.37 -16.26 -17.09
CA GLY A 431 -16.28 -15.01 -17.83
C GLY A 431 -17.62 -14.37 -18.19
N GLY A 432 -17.55 -13.20 -18.82
CA GLY A 432 -18.70 -12.42 -19.27
C GLY A 432 -18.37 -10.96 -19.61
N PRO A 433 -19.41 -10.12 -19.76
CA PRO A 433 -19.26 -8.68 -20.02
C PRO A 433 -18.62 -7.92 -18.85
N GLY A 434 -17.60 -7.12 -19.15
CA GLY A 434 -16.77 -6.39 -18.20
C GLY A 434 -17.44 -5.23 -17.44
N GLY A 435 -18.70 -4.92 -17.71
CA GLY A 435 -19.49 -3.93 -16.97
C GLY A 435 -19.39 -2.50 -17.51
N MET A 436 -18.22 -1.87 -17.45
CA MET A 436 -18.03 -0.46 -17.84
C MET A 436 -17.47 -0.32 -19.26
N ASP A 437 -18.17 0.44 -20.11
CA ASP A 437 -17.63 0.80 -21.42
C ASP A 437 -16.49 1.81 -21.29
N ILE A 438 -15.42 1.57 -22.05
CA ILE A 438 -14.34 2.54 -22.24
C ILE A 438 -14.81 3.58 -23.25
N LYS A 439 -14.75 4.85 -22.87
CA LYS A 439 -15.29 5.97 -23.66
C LYS A 439 -14.17 6.78 -24.31
N ASN A 440 -14.48 7.41 -25.43
CA ASN A 440 -13.61 8.38 -26.09
C ASN A 440 -13.93 9.83 -25.71
N GLN A 441 -14.73 10.04 -24.67
CA GLN A 441 -15.15 11.34 -24.16
C GLN A 441 -15.34 11.29 -22.64
N CYS A 442 -15.07 12.41 -21.99
CA CYS A 442 -15.27 12.60 -20.55
C CYS A 442 -15.61 14.06 -20.25
N ASP A 443 -16.31 14.26 -19.13
CA ASP A 443 -16.52 15.58 -18.55
C ASP A 443 -15.33 15.98 -17.66
N TYR A 444 -14.91 15.08 -16.77
CA TYR A 444 -13.79 15.24 -15.83
C TYR A 444 -12.77 14.11 -16.01
N TYR A 445 -11.49 14.39 -15.77
CA TYR A 445 -10.44 13.38 -15.83
C TYR A 445 -10.63 12.39 -14.68
N ASN A 446 -10.62 11.10 -15.02
CA ASN A 446 -10.66 10.03 -14.03
C ASN A 446 -9.61 8.98 -14.42
N PHE A 447 -8.53 8.94 -13.64
CA PHE A 447 -7.46 7.95 -13.76
C PHE A 447 -7.52 6.88 -12.66
N ASN A 448 -8.63 6.84 -11.92
CA ASN A 448 -9.04 5.63 -11.22
C ASN A 448 -9.39 4.52 -12.23
N VAL A 449 -9.52 3.29 -11.76
CA VAL A 449 -9.75 2.11 -12.60
C VAL A 449 -10.98 1.35 -12.16
N TYR A 450 -11.76 0.89 -13.13
CA TYR A 450 -12.87 -0.01 -12.86
C TYR A 450 -12.30 -1.41 -12.67
N VAL A 451 -12.56 -2.06 -11.54
CA VAL A 451 -12.07 -3.42 -11.24
C VAL A 451 -13.26 -4.38 -11.17
N GLY A 452 -13.17 -5.50 -11.88
CA GLY A 452 -14.19 -6.54 -11.82
C GLY A 452 -13.58 -7.93 -11.75
N SER A 453 -14.44 -8.93 -11.57
CA SER A 453 -14.00 -10.32 -11.49
C SER A 453 -15.05 -11.33 -11.92
N TYR A 454 -14.59 -12.54 -12.20
CA TYR A 454 -15.38 -13.75 -12.38
C TYR A 454 -14.74 -14.89 -11.58
N SER A 455 -15.56 -15.77 -11.03
CA SER A 455 -15.12 -16.99 -10.35
C SER A 455 -15.98 -18.16 -10.84
N ALA A 456 -15.38 -19.34 -10.96
CA ALA A 456 -16.06 -20.56 -11.44
C ALA A 456 -17.08 -21.13 -10.43
#